data_AF-A0ABF7PYV0-F1
#
_entry.id   AF-A0ABF7PYV0-F1
#
_cell.length_a   1.000
_cell.length_b   1.000
_cell.length_c   1.000
_cell.angle_alpha   90.00
_cell.angle_beta   90.00
_cell.angle_gamma   90.00
#
_symmetry.space_group_name_H-M   'P 1'
#
loop_
_entity.id
_entity.type
_entity.pdbx_description
1 polymer ?
#
loop_
_entity_poly.entity_id
_entity_poly.type
_entity_poly.pdbx_seq_one_letter_code
_entity_poly.pdbx_strand_id
1 'polypeptide(L)'
;MTDSIDRLYRAVLAARDLDPARSRTAKLMQQGTGKMAKKLAEEAIEVAIDAVGGDAQAVVRESADLIYNLTVLWAELDVRPEDVWAEMERRERLLGIAEKLPKSPVKVARTAPGRVPERPIVAVEGRTIRKRH
;
A
#
# COMPACT_ATOMS: atom_id res chain seq x y z
N MET A 1 13.25 6.95 -10.25
CA MET A 1 13.04 5.48 -10.16
C MET A 1 11.65 5.08 -10.62
N THR A 2 10.59 5.73 -10.13
CA THR A 2 9.21 5.55 -10.62
C THR A 2 9.13 5.60 -12.15
N ASP A 3 9.75 6.61 -12.78
CA ASP A 3 9.83 6.72 -14.24
C ASP A 3 10.46 5.48 -14.94
N SER A 4 11.54 4.91 -14.38
CA SER A 4 12.18 3.73 -14.97
C SER A 4 11.29 2.49 -14.91
N ILE A 5 10.54 2.32 -13.81
CA ILE A 5 9.61 1.19 -13.64
C ILE A 5 8.37 1.39 -14.50
N ASP A 6 7.84 2.61 -14.60
CA ASP A 6 6.70 2.91 -15.47
C ASP A 6 7.05 2.68 -16.94
N ARG A 7 8.25 3.09 -17.37
CA ARG A 7 8.77 2.79 -18.71
C ARG A 7 8.92 1.29 -18.94
N LEU A 8 9.43 0.55 -17.95
CA LEU A 8 9.56 -0.91 -18.03
C LEU A 8 8.19 -1.59 -18.14
N TYR A 9 7.23 -1.18 -17.32
CA TYR A 9 5.87 -1.69 -17.33
C TYR A 9 5.18 -1.47 -18.68
N ARG A 10 5.28 -0.26 -19.23
CA ARG A 10 4.78 0.04 -20.58
C ARG A 10 5.45 -0.81 -21.66
N ALA A 11 6.75 -1.01 -21.57
CA ALA A 11 7.48 -1.87 -22.51
C ALA A 11 7.05 -3.35 -22.39
N VAL A 12 6.80 -3.84 -21.17
CA VAL A 12 6.26 -5.18 -20.92
C VAL A 12 4.87 -5.35 -21.53
N LEU A 13 3.97 -4.38 -21.32
CA LEU A 13 2.63 -4.41 -21.92
C LEU A 13 2.70 -4.41 -23.45
N ALA A 14 3.52 -3.55 -24.04
CA ALA A 14 3.73 -3.51 -25.49
C ALA A 14 4.35 -4.82 -26.04
N ALA A 15 5.11 -5.53 -25.20
CA ALA A 15 5.74 -6.78 -25.58
C ALA A 15 4.84 -8.02 -25.46
N ARG A 16 3.63 -7.89 -24.87
CA ARG A 16 2.69 -9.00 -24.64
C ARG A 16 2.28 -9.70 -25.93
N ASP A 17 1.97 -8.92 -26.96
CA ASP A 17 1.44 -9.41 -28.24
C ASP A 17 2.53 -9.65 -29.30
N LEU A 18 3.80 -9.55 -28.92
CA LEU A 18 4.92 -9.86 -29.81
C LEU A 18 5.05 -11.38 -30.01
N ASP A 19 5.74 -11.76 -31.08
CA ASP A 19 6.07 -13.16 -31.36
C ASP A 19 6.87 -13.80 -30.19
N PRO A 20 6.32 -14.82 -29.49
CA PRO A 20 7.01 -15.54 -28.42
C PRO A 20 8.32 -16.22 -28.85
N ALA A 21 8.53 -16.46 -30.14
CA ALA A 21 9.79 -17.00 -30.64
C ALA A 21 10.93 -15.96 -30.60
N ARG A 22 10.60 -14.66 -30.55
CA ARG A 22 11.56 -13.54 -30.62
C ARG A 22 11.56 -12.65 -29.39
N SER A 23 10.46 -12.63 -28.62
CA SER A 23 10.30 -11.81 -27.42
C SER A 23 10.34 -12.66 -26.15
N ARG A 24 11.32 -12.40 -25.27
CA ARG A 24 11.42 -13.07 -23.97
C ARG A 24 10.17 -12.84 -23.12
N THR A 25 9.61 -11.62 -23.19
CA THR A 25 8.41 -11.22 -22.45
C THR A 25 7.21 -11.99 -22.96
N ALA A 26 6.94 -11.96 -24.27
CA ALA A 26 5.81 -12.68 -24.85
C ALA A 26 5.88 -14.19 -24.56
N LYS A 27 7.08 -14.77 -24.65
CA LYS A 27 7.31 -16.18 -24.29
C LYS A 27 6.97 -16.46 -22.83
N LEU A 28 7.44 -15.62 -21.92
CA LEU A 28 7.19 -15.80 -20.50
C LEU A 28 5.69 -15.62 -20.17
N MET A 29 5.03 -14.66 -20.82
CA MET A 29 3.59 -14.42 -20.66
C MET A 29 2.74 -15.57 -21.20
N GLN A 30 3.08 -16.11 -22.37
CA GLN A 30 2.44 -17.29 -22.94
C GLN A 30 2.55 -18.53 -22.04
N GLN A 31 3.62 -18.65 -21.25
CA GLN A 31 3.81 -19.74 -20.30
C GLN A 31 2.94 -19.61 -19.04
N GLY A 32 2.22 -18.49 -18.88
CA GLY A 32 1.25 -18.26 -17.83
C GLY A 32 1.85 -17.86 -16.47
N THR A 33 0.96 -17.43 -15.58
CA THR A 33 1.30 -16.82 -14.28
C THR A 33 2.21 -17.71 -13.43
N GLY A 34 1.99 -19.04 -13.45
CA GLY A 34 2.80 -19.98 -12.67
C GLY A 34 4.29 -19.96 -13.07
N LYS A 35 4.59 -19.82 -14.36
CA LYS A 35 5.98 -19.74 -14.83
C LYS A 35 6.62 -18.38 -14.52
N MET A 36 5.84 -17.30 -14.61
CA MET A 36 6.27 -15.95 -14.21
C MET A 36 6.63 -15.90 -12.72
N ALA A 37 5.75 -16.42 -11.85
CA ALA A 37 5.98 -16.48 -10.42
C ALA A 37 7.21 -17.33 -10.07
N LYS A 38 7.42 -18.45 -10.79
CA LYS A 38 8.63 -19.26 -10.64
C LYS A 38 9.90 -18.48 -10.98
N LYS A 39 9.93 -17.75 -12.11
CA LYS A 39 11.11 -16.92 -12.47
C LYS A 39 11.37 -15.83 -11.43
N LEU A 40 10.33 -15.14 -10.95
CA LEU A 40 10.46 -14.16 -9.87
C LEU A 40 11.11 -14.77 -8.62
N ALA A 41 10.67 -15.98 -8.23
CA ALA A 41 11.22 -16.67 -7.06
C ALA A 41 12.67 -17.13 -7.28
N GLU A 42 13.03 -17.58 -8.48
CA GLU A 42 14.41 -17.90 -8.86
C GLU A 42 15.32 -16.67 -8.66
N GLU A 43 14.99 -15.50 -9.24
CA GLU A 43 15.84 -14.31 -9.11
C GLU A 43 15.95 -13.82 -7.65
N ALA A 44 14.87 -13.98 -6.86
CA ALA A 44 14.89 -13.61 -5.44
C ALA A 44 15.86 -14.48 -4.63
N ILE A 45 15.95 -15.77 -4.96
CA ILE A 45 16.89 -16.70 -4.35
C ILE A 45 18.32 -16.37 -4.79
N GLU A 46 18.54 -16.05 -6.07
CA GLU A 46 19.86 -15.68 -6.59
C GLU A 46 20.39 -14.40 -5.93
N VAL A 47 19.57 -13.35 -5.82
CA VAL A 47 19.91 -12.13 -5.04
C VAL A 47 20.35 -12.48 -3.61
N ALA A 48 19.62 -13.38 -2.93
CA ALA A 48 19.94 -13.76 -1.56
C ALA A 48 21.25 -14.55 -1.45
N ILE A 49 21.50 -15.48 -2.39
CA ILE A 49 22.72 -16.27 -2.45
C ILE A 49 23.93 -15.36 -2.69
N ASP A 50 23.85 -14.47 -3.67
CA ASP A 50 24.95 -13.58 -4.04
C ASP A 50 25.25 -12.56 -2.94
N ALA A 51 24.21 -12.10 -2.24
CA ALA A 51 24.38 -11.24 -1.06
C ALA A 51 25.15 -11.97 0.06
N VAL A 52 24.82 -13.24 0.33
CA VAL A 52 25.57 -14.07 1.29
C VAL A 52 27.00 -14.34 0.81
N GLY A 53 27.20 -14.50 -0.49
CA GLY A 53 28.50 -14.66 -1.13
C GLY A 53 29.36 -13.39 -1.16
N GLY A 54 28.79 -12.22 -0.86
CA GLY A 54 29.47 -10.93 -0.90
C GLY A 54 29.74 -10.39 -2.32
N ASP A 55 29.07 -10.92 -3.34
CA ASP A 55 29.20 -10.43 -4.72
C ASP A 55 28.18 -9.31 -4.99
N ALA A 56 28.58 -8.08 -4.67
CA ALA A 56 27.73 -6.90 -4.88
C ALA A 56 27.36 -6.67 -6.36
N GLN A 57 28.21 -7.10 -7.31
CA GLN A 57 27.90 -6.93 -8.74
C GLN A 57 26.86 -7.94 -9.20
N ALA A 58 26.93 -9.17 -8.70
CA ALA A 58 25.89 -10.16 -8.94
C ALA A 58 24.56 -9.73 -8.33
N VAL A 59 24.55 -9.25 -7.07
CA VAL A 59 23.36 -8.68 -6.43
C VAL A 59 22.70 -7.59 -7.28
N VAL A 60 23.48 -6.69 -7.90
CA VAL A 60 22.92 -5.65 -8.79
C VAL A 60 22.26 -6.25 -10.03
N ARG A 61 22.87 -7.25 -10.67
CA ARG A 61 22.32 -7.92 -11.85
C ARG A 61 21.03 -8.67 -11.51
N GLU A 62 21.07 -9.49 -10.47
CA GLU A 62 19.91 -10.30 -10.08
C GLU A 62 18.78 -9.43 -9.52
N SER A 63 19.09 -8.30 -8.89
CA SER A 63 18.06 -7.32 -8.49
C SER A 63 17.36 -6.71 -9.70
N ALA A 64 18.08 -6.46 -10.80
CA ALA A 64 17.47 -5.94 -12.02
C ALA A 64 16.54 -6.98 -12.67
N ASP A 65 16.95 -8.25 -12.69
CA ASP A 65 16.11 -9.34 -13.21
C ASP A 65 14.92 -9.65 -12.29
N LEU A 66 15.07 -9.53 -10.98
CA LEU A 66 13.97 -9.59 -10.01
C LEU A 66 12.93 -8.51 -10.28
N ILE A 67 13.36 -7.25 -10.42
CA ILE A 67 12.49 -6.11 -10.73
C ILE A 67 11.77 -6.32 -12.07
N TYR A 68 12.48 -6.83 -13.08
CA TYR A 68 11.89 -7.17 -14.37
C TYR A 68 10.79 -8.23 -14.23
N ASN A 69 11.09 -9.36 -13.60
CA ASN A 69 10.11 -10.44 -13.43
C ASN A 69 8.91 -10.01 -12.59
N LEU A 70 9.12 -9.15 -11.59
CA LEU A 70 8.05 -8.55 -10.80
C LEU A 70 7.14 -7.67 -11.67
N THR A 71 7.73 -6.85 -12.53
CA THR A 71 6.99 -5.98 -13.46
C THR A 71 6.20 -6.80 -14.50
N VAL A 72 6.74 -7.91 -14.98
CA VAL A 72 6.00 -8.85 -15.85
C VAL A 72 4.80 -9.44 -15.14
N LEU A 73 4.97 -9.87 -13.89
CA LEU A 73 3.90 -10.44 -13.09
C LEU A 73 2.82 -9.39 -12.77
N TRP A 74 3.20 -8.14 -12.48
CA TRP A 74 2.27 -7.03 -12.32
C TRP A 74 1.42 -6.81 -13.56
N ALA A 75 2.04 -6.78 -14.74
CA ALA A 75 1.33 -6.61 -15.99
C ALA A 75 0.31 -7.74 -16.23
N GLU A 76 0.70 -9.00 -15.99
CA GLU A 76 -0.21 -10.16 -16.10
C GLU A 76 -1.41 -10.07 -15.15
N LEU A 77 -1.20 -9.55 -13.95
CA LEU A 77 -2.23 -9.45 -12.91
C LEU A 77 -3.02 -8.13 -12.93
N ASP A 78 -2.80 -7.27 -13.94
CA ASP A 78 -3.37 -5.92 -14.04
C ASP A 78 -3.07 -5.04 -12.80
N VAL A 79 -1.93 -5.27 -12.16
CA VAL A 79 -1.41 -4.43 -11.08
C VAL A 79 -0.56 -3.35 -11.72
N ARG A 80 -0.86 -2.08 -11.45
CA ARG A 80 -0.06 -0.99 -12.01
C ARG A 80 1.04 -0.58 -11.03
N PRO A 81 2.20 -0.07 -11.52
CA PRO A 81 3.24 0.45 -10.63
C PRO A 81 2.71 1.51 -9.66
N GLU A 82 1.75 2.34 -10.08
CA GLU A 82 1.17 3.38 -9.22
C GLU A 82 0.42 2.81 -8.01
N ASP A 83 -0.21 1.64 -8.14
CA ASP A 83 -0.89 0.97 -7.03
C ASP A 83 0.12 0.52 -5.96
N VAL A 84 1.28 0.03 -6.40
CA VAL A 84 2.37 -0.40 -5.52
C VAL A 84 3.01 0.79 -4.82
N TRP A 85 3.22 1.90 -5.54
CA TRP A 85 3.73 3.14 -4.94
C TRP A 85 2.74 3.74 -3.95
N ALA A 86 1.44 3.72 -4.25
CA ALA A 86 0.41 4.18 -3.32
C ALA A 86 0.41 3.35 -2.01
N GLU A 87 0.60 2.03 -2.10
CA GLU A 87 0.77 1.17 -0.92
C GLU A 87 2.07 1.47 -0.16
N MET A 88 3.17 1.75 -0.85
CA MET A 88 4.43 2.13 -0.20
C MET A 88 4.29 3.46 0.54
N GLU A 89 3.66 4.47 -0.05
CA GLU A 89 3.37 5.74 0.64
C GLU A 89 2.45 5.54 1.84
N ARG A 90 1.46 4.64 1.73
CA ARG A 90 0.60 4.28 2.86
C ARG A 90 1.42 3.67 3.99
N ARG A 91 2.34 2.75 3.69
CA ARG A 91 3.25 2.14 4.67
C ARG A 91 4.19 3.16 5.28
N GLU A 92 4.75 4.07 4.48
CA GLU A 92 5.62 5.14 4.98
C GLU A 92 4.87 6.03 5.99
N ARG A 93 3.62 6.42 5.70
CA ARG A 93 2.80 7.20 6.65
C ARG A 93 2.51 6.46 7.97
N LEU A 94 2.46 5.13 7.95
CA LEU A 94 2.10 4.31 9.11
C LEU A 94 3.30 3.81 9.91
N LEU A 95 4.39 3.46 9.22
CA LEU A 95 5.53 2.73 9.75
C LEU A 95 6.84 3.54 9.67
N GLY A 96 6.83 4.66 8.95
CA GLY A 96 8.04 5.35 8.53
C GLY A 96 8.70 4.72 7.32
N ILE A 97 9.62 5.45 6.70
CA ILE A 97 10.31 5.01 5.47
C ILE A 97 11.31 3.87 5.71
N ALA A 98 11.87 3.77 6.92
CA ALA A 98 12.77 2.71 7.39
C ALA A 98 13.00 2.84 8.91
N GLU A 99 11.92 2.77 9.71
CA GLU A 99 11.93 2.94 11.19
C GLU A 99 12.05 4.39 11.74
N LYS A 100 11.24 5.34 11.22
CA LYS A 100 10.92 6.60 11.94
C LYS A 100 9.44 6.94 11.75
N LEU A 101 8.59 6.94 12.77
CA LEU A 101 8.74 7.65 14.06
C LEU A 101 8.00 6.96 15.23
N PRO A 102 8.57 6.98 16.45
CA PRO A 102 7.77 7.14 17.66
C PRO A 102 7.58 8.64 17.95
N LYS A 103 6.33 9.13 17.99
CA LYS A 103 5.88 10.12 18.99
C LYS A 103 4.35 10.25 19.05
N SER A 104 3.84 9.54 20.07
CA SER A 104 2.66 9.77 20.91
C SER A 104 1.24 9.77 20.34
N PRO A 105 0.28 9.22 21.10
CA PRO A 105 -1.12 9.21 20.71
C PRO A 105 -1.60 10.65 20.67
N VAL A 106 -2.34 10.99 19.62
CA VAL A 106 -3.22 12.16 19.66
C VAL A 106 -4.13 11.93 20.86
N LYS A 107 -3.85 12.62 21.99
CA LYS A 107 -4.88 12.84 23.01
C LYS A 107 -5.94 13.64 22.30
N VAL A 108 -7.00 12.96 21.89
CA VAL A 108 -8.26 13.61 21.54
C VAL A 108 -8.68 14.34 22.80
N ALA A 109 -8.36 15.63 22.88
CA ALA A 109 -8.90 16.49 23.90
C ALA A 109 -10.41 16.44 23.73
N ARG A 110 -11.11 15.79 24.66
CA ARG A 110 -12.55 15.94 24.81
C ARG A 110 -12.80 17.41 25.13
N THR A 111 -13.11 18.19 24.11
CA THR A 111 -13.80 19.46 24.28
C THR A 111 -15.22 19.11 24.70
N ALA A 112 -15.54 19.37 25.97
CA ALA A 112 -16.92 19.47 26.39
C ALA A 112 -17.39 20.91 26.11
N PRO A 113 -18.45 21.09 25.31
CA PRO A 113 -19.37 22.21 25.48
C PRO A 113 -20.70 21.60 25.94
N GLY A 114 -21.36 22.03 27.00
CA GLY A 114 -21.46 23.34 27.63
C GLY A 114 -22.81 23.27 28.33
N ARG A 115 -22.85 23.67 29.60
CA ARG A 115 -24.05 23.58 30.44
C ARG A 115 -25.18 24.39 29.80
N VAL A 116 -26.29 23.75 29.46
CA VAL A 116 -27.52 24.46 29.04
C VAL A 116 -28.03 25.23 30.27
N PRO A 117 -28.34 26.53 30.18
CA PRO A 117 -28.96 27.23 31.30
C PRO A 117 -30.40 26.74 31.43
N GLU A 118 -30.73 26.14 32.58
CA GLU A 118 -32.12 25.81 32.92
C GLU A 118 -32.92 27.11 33.03
N ARG A 119 -34.02 27.21 32.26
CA ARG A 119 -34.99 28.29 32.41
C ARG A 119 -35.71 28.11 33.74
N PRO A 120 -35.88 29.16 34.57
CA PRO A 120 -36.63 29.04 35.81
C PRO A 120 -38.11 28.75 35.50
N ILE A 121 -38.62 27.65 36.05
CA ILE A 121 -40.06 27.34 36.06
C ILE A 121 -40.70 28.32 37.04
N VAL A 122 -41.51 29.25 36.53
CA VAL A 122 -42.32 30.15 37.35
C VAL A 122 -43.43 29.32 38.00
N ALA A 123 -43.38 29.22 39.33
CA ALA A 123 -44.43 28.61 40.14
C ALA A 123 -45.73 29.42 39.99
N VAL A 124 -46.80 28.76 39.56
CA VAL A 124 -48.15 29.31 39.64
C VAL A 124 -48.67 29.00 41.04
N GLU A 125 -48.58 29.97 41.95
CA GLU A 125 -49.26 29.91 43.24
C GLU A 125 -50.72 30.35 43.12
N GLY A 126 -51.60 29.59 43.77
CA GLY A 126 -52.74 30.18 44.47
C GLY A 126 -54.12 29.79 43.97
N ARG A 127 -54.67 28.70 44.50
CA ARG A 127 -56.05 28.74 45.03
C ARG A 127 -56.25 27.73 46.14
N THR A 128 -56.15 28.24 47.36
CA THR A 128 -56.64 27.64 48.59
C THR A 128 -58.16 27.67 48.57
N ILE A 129 -58.81 26.49 48.68
CA ILE A 129 -60.22 26.40 49.08
C ILE A 129 -60.27 25.64 50.42
N ARG A 130 -60.95 26.29 51.37
CA ARG A 130 -60.99 26.00 52.81
C ARG A 130 -61.74 24.70 53.12
N LYS A 131 -61.29 23.99 54.18
CA LYS A 131 -62.04 22.95 54.91
C LYS A 131 -63.33 23.51 55.52
N ARG A 132 -64.36 22.66 55.68
CA ARG A 132 -65.11 22.46 56.94
C ARG A 132 -66.05 21.24 56.84
N HIS A 133 -65.96 20.41 57.88
CA HIS A 133 -66.87 19.40 58.45
C HIS A 133 -67.74 18.53 57.54
#